data_AF-X1TWK4-F1
#
_entry.id   AF-X1TWK4-F1
#
_cell.length_a   1.000
_cell.length_b   1.000
_cell.length_c   1.000
_cell.angle_alpha   90.00
_cell.angle_beta   90.00
_cell.angle_gamma   90.00
#
_symmetry.space_group_name_H-M   'P 1'
#
loop_
_entity.id
_entity.type
_entity.pdbx_description
1 polymer ?
#
loop_
_entity_poly.entity_id
_entity_poly.type
_entity_poly.pdbx_seq_one_letter_code
_entity_poly.pdbx_strand_id
1 'polypeptide(L)'
;MEIVTGAFAVNTDAADLSGLRTIRPDYQHRILVGGRRTGGHGVGKINELGAEVAREDGDKVVDALRTAHRFFETDAFLLIAGVAGGTGSGALPIITQMMKDRYIDKPVYTMAVLPS
;
A
#
# COMPACT_ATOMS: atom_id res chain seq x y z
N MET A 1 18.94 15.59 7.35
CA MET A 1 18.63 14.18 7.64
C MET A 1 17.22 13.93 7.14
N GLU A 2 17.08 13.23 6.02
CA GLU A 2 15.78 12.90 5.44
C GLU A 2 15.34 11.55 6.02
N ILE A 3 14.31 11.58 6.88
CA ILE A 3 13.83 10.42 7.65
C ILE A 3 13.04 9.45 6.75
N VAL A 4 12.41 9.97 5.70
CA VAL A 4 11.60 9.17 4.77
C VAL A 4 12.45 8.75 3.58
N THR A 5 12.82 7.46 3.52
CA THR A 5 13.62 6.87 2.42
C THR A 5 12.78 6.54 1.18
N GLY A 6 11.46 6.44 1.34
CA GLY A 6 10.51 6.24 0.25
C GLY A 6 9.07 6.43 0.74
N ALA A 7 8.21 6.95 -0.13
CA ALA A 7 6.80 7.17 0.15
C ALA A 7 5.95 6.68 -1.02
N PHE A 8 5.00 5.80 -0.72
CA PHE A 8 4.20 5.06 -1.69
C PHE A 8 2.73 5.12 -1.30
N ALA A 9 1.85 5.16 -2.31
CA ALA A 9 0.41 5.07 -2.14
C ALA A 9 -0.09 3.83 -2.89
N VAL A 10 -0.88 3.01 -2.22
CA VAL A 10 -1.51 1.82 -2.79
C VAL A 10 -3.01 2.00 -2.71
N ASN A 11 -3.71 1.88 -3.83
CA ASN A 11 -5.17 1.95 -3.83
C ASN A 11 -5.77 1.11 -4.96
N THR A 12 -7.06 0.84 -4.85
CA THR A 12 -7.87 0.20 -5.89
C THR A 12 -8.67 1.20 -6.72
N ASP A 13 -8.62 2.48 -6.32
CA ASP A 13 -9.21 3.63 -7.00
C ASP A 13 -8.11 4.49 -7.65
N ALA A 14 -8.22 4.68 -8.97
CA ALA A 14 -7.26 5.43 -9.76
C ALA A 14 -7.45 6.96 -9.61
N ALA A 15 -8.69 7.42 -9.39
CA ALA A 15 -8.97 8.83 -9.17
C ALA A 15 -8.34 9.30 -7.85
N ASP A 16 -8.48 8.51 -6.78
CA ASP A 16 -7.83 8.78 -5.49
C ASP A 16 -6.31 8.92 -5.63
N LEU A 17 -5.66 7.97 -6.34
CA LEU A 17 -4.22 8.01 -6.57
C LEU A 17 -3.82 9.24 -7.40
N SER A 18 -4.59 9.60 -8.43
CA SER A 18 -4.30 10.76 -9.27
C SER A 18 -4.38 12.08 -8.50
N GLY A 19 -5.27 12.17 -7.50
CA GLY A 19 -5.48 13.35 -6.66
C GLY A 19 -4.36 13.67 -5.66
N LEU A 20 -3.42 12.74 -5.44
CA LEU A 20 -2.29 12.96 -4.53
C LEU A 20 -1.36 14.07 -5.04
N ARG A 21 -0.84 14.88 -4.10
CA ARG A 21 0.03 16.03 -4.43
C ARG A 21 1.50 15.82 -4.04
N THR A 22 1.76 15.02 -3.02
CA THR A 22 3.08 14.87 -2.40
C THR A 22 3.80 13.58 -2.79
N ILE A 23 3.06 12.51 -3.10
CA ILE A 23 3.61 11.27 -3.64
C ILE A 23 3.85 11.44 -5.14
N ARG A 24 5.00 11.00 -5.66
CA ARG A 24 5.35 11.17 -7.09
C ARG A 24 4.25 10.63 -8.03
N PRO A 25 3.90 11.32 -9.13
CA PRO A 25 2.82 10.94 -10.03
C PRO A 25 3.24 9.87 -11.05
N ASP A 26 3.84 8.78 -10.58
CA ASP A 26 4.23 7.65 -11.41
C ASP A 26 3.71 6.33 -10.84
N TYR A 27 3.69 5.29 -11.67
CA TYR A 27 3.17 3.97 -11.30
C TYR A 27 4.04 3.22 -10.29
N GLN A 28 5.27 3.67 -10.05
CA GLN A 28 6.17 3.09 -9.05
C GLN A 28 5.86 3.63 -7.65
N HIS A 29 5.32 4.84 -7.52
CA HIS A 29 4.96 5.46 -6.25
C HIS A 29 3.45 5.44 -5.97
N ARG A 30 2.63 5.42 -7.02
CA ARG A 30 1.16 5.36 -6.95
C ARG A 30 0.69 4.06 -7.59
N ILE A 31 0.57 3.03 -6.75
CA ILE A 31 0.43 1.65 -7.15
C ILE A 31 -1.06 1.31 -7.19
N LEU A 32 -1.60 1.19 -8.38
CA LEU A 32 -2.96 0.69 -8.60
C LEU A 32 -2.98 -0.83 -8.47
N VAL A 33 -3.66 -1.34 -7.45
CA VAL A 33 -3.93 -2.77 -7.27
C VAL A 33 -5.37 -3.10 -7.64
N GLY A 34 -5.62 -4.30 -8.14
CA GLY A 34 -6.97 -4.76 -8.47
C GLY A 34 -7.60 -4.06 -9.67
N GLY A 35 -6.83 -3.35 -10.51
CA GLY A 35 -7.37 -2.62 -11.66
C GLY A 35 -8.22 -3.48 -12.61
N ARG A 36 -7.89 -4.78 -12.75
CA ARG A 36 -8.72 -5.73 -13.52
C ARG A 36 -10.05 -6.09 -12.85
N ARG A 37 -10.11 -6.07 -11.52
CA ARG A 37 -11.28 -6.40 -10.70
C ARG A 37 -12.21 -5.21 -10.53
N THR A 38 -11.67 -4.01 -10.33
CA THR A 38 -12.43 -2.80 -9.98
C THR A 38 -12.61 -1.82 -11.14
N GLY A 39 -11.88 -2.02 -12.25
CA GLY A 39 -11.78 -1.01 -13.31
C GLY A 39 -11.16 0.31 -12.83
N GLY A 40 -10.51 0.32 -11.66
CA GLY A 40 -9.96 1.53 -11.05
C GLY A 40 -10.96 2.39 -10.28
N HIS A 41 -12.12 1.86 -9.86
CA HIS A 41 -13.16 2.59 -9.12
C HIS A 41 -13.23 2.23 -7.62
N GLY A 42 -12.21 1.55 -7.10
CA GLY A 42 -12.20 1.10 -5.71
C GLY A 42 -12.96 -0.20 -5.46
N VAL A 43 -12.85 -0.72 -4.24
CA VAL A 43 -13.63 -1.89 -3.74
C VAL A 43 -14.83 -1.47 -2.88
N GLY A 44 -15.11 -0.17 -2.81
CA GLY A 44 -16.12 0.39 -1.91
C GLY A 44 -15.80 0.12 -0.44
N LYS A 45 -16.82 -0.27 0.34
CA LYS A 45 -16.70 -0.66 1.75
C LYS A 45 -16.63 -2.18 1.96
N ILE A 46 -16.29 -2.94 0.93
CA ILE A 46 -16.18 -4.40 0.98
C ILE A 46 -14.74 -4.76 1.34
N ASN A 47 -14.48 -5.01 2.63
CA ASN A 47 -13.15 -5.32 3.15
C ASN A 47 -12.59 -6.61 2.53
N GLU A 48 -13.44 -7.63 2.39
CA GLU A 48 -13.06 -8.95 1.88
C GLU A 48 -12.49 -8.84 0.46
N LEU A 49 -13.10 -7.99 -0.38
CA LEU A 49 -12.63 -7.71 -1.72
C LEU A 49 -11.29 -6.95 -1.70
N GLY A 50 -11.11 -6.01 -0.77
CA GLY A 50 -9.82 -5.35 -0.55
C GLY A 50 -8.71 -6.33 -0.16
N ALA A 51 -9.01 -7.31 0.68
CA ALA A 51 -8.09 -8.36 1.08
C ALA A 51 -7.77 -9.33 -0.07
N GLU A 52 -8.76 -9.72 -0.88
CA GLU A 52 -8.54 -10.52 -2.10
C GLU A 52 -7.62 -9.81 -3.09
N VAL A 53 -7.92 -8.55 -3.40
CA VAL A 53 -7.09 -7.75 -4.30
C VAL A 53 -5.66 -7.64 -3.78
N ALA A 54 -5.48 -7.43 -2.48
CA ALA A 54 -4.15 -7.38 -1.88
C ALA A 54 -3.40 -8.72 -1.99
N ARG A 55 -4.09 -9.86 -1.93
CA ARG A 55 -3.47 -11.18 -2.15
C ARG A 55 -3.07 -11.41 -3.60
N GLU A 56 -3.90 -10.97 -4.55
CA GLU A 56 -3.67 -11.15 -5.98
C GLU A 56 -2.58 -10.22 -6.53
N ASP A 57 -2.61 -8.95 -6.13
CA ASP A 57 -1.79 -7.88 -6.71
C ASP A 57 -0.73 -7.33 -5.73
N GLY A 58 -0.61 -7.92 -4.54
CA GLY A 58 0.31 -7.49 -3.48
C GLY A 58 1.78 -7.44 -3.88
N ASP A 59 2.19 -8.34 -4.78
CA ASP A 59 3.56 -8.39 -5.30
C ASP A 59 3.95 -7.11 -6.03
N LYS A 60 3.00 -6.41 -6.64
CA LYS A 60 3.26 -5.09 -7.25
C LYS A 60 3.74 -4.07 -6.23
N VAL A 61 3.24 -4.15 -5.00
CA VAL A 61 3.66 -3.27 -3.90
C VAL A 61 5.09 -3.58 -3.50
N VAL A 62 5.42 -4.86 -3.36
CA VAL A 62 6.76 -5.32 -3.02
C VAL A 62 7.76 -4.92 -4.11
N ASP A 63 7.42 -5.14 -5.38
CA ASP A 63 8.28 -4.80 -6.50
C ASP A 63 8.53 -3.30 -6.57
N ALA A 64 7.49 -2.48 -6.41
CA ALA A 64 7.62 -1.03 -6.36
C ALA A 64 8.56 -0.57 -5.24
N LEU A 65 8.42 -1.12 -4.03
CA LEU A 65 9.30 -0.79 -2.90
C LEU A 65 10.77 -1.12 -3.21
N ARG A 66 11.05 -2.24 -3.87
CA ARG A 66 12.42 -2.64 -4.26
C ARG A 66 13.06 -1.69 -5.27
N THR A 67 12.27 -0.97 -6.06
CA THR A 67 12.78 0.05 -6.99
C THR A 67 13.10 1.38 -6.31
N ALA A 68 12.78 1.55 -5.02
CA ALA A 68 13.10 2.78 -4.30
C ALA A 68 14.62 2.97 -4.20
N HIS A 69 15.10 4.16 -4.59
CA HIS A 69 16.52 4.51 -4.57
C HIS A 69 17.21 4.20 -3.23
N ARG A 70 16.51 4.44 -2.11
CA ARG A 70 17.04 4.29 -0.75
C ARG A 70 16.48 3.04 -0.03
N PHE A 71 16.03 2.05 -0.79
CA PHE A 71 15.44 0.82 -0.23
C PHE A 71 16.39 0.10 0.73
N PHE A 72 17.68 -0.02 0.36
CA PHE A 72 18.69 -0.70 1.19
C PHE A 72 18.98 0.06 2.50
N GLU A 73 18.87 1.39 2.48
CA GLU A 73 19.04 2.26 3.66
C GLU A 73 17.80 2.31 4.56
N THR A 74 16.71 1.65 4.18
CA THR A 74 15.45 1.70 4.95
C THR A 74 15.55 0.78 6.16
N ASP A 75 15.49 1.34 7.37
CA ASP A 75 15.58 0.59 8.62
C ASP A 75 14.27 -0.10 9.02
N ALA A 76 13.12 0.47 8.66
CA ALA A 76 11.81 -0.05 9.02
C ALA A 76 10.73 0.36 7.99
N PHE A 77 9.63 -0.39 7.98
CA PHE A 77 8.44 -0.07 7.19
C PHE A 77 7.32 0.45 8.08
N LEU A 78 6.61 1.48 7.62
CA LEU A 78 5.39 1.97 8.24
C LEU A 78 4.24 1.89 7.23
N LEU A 79 3.25 1.06 7.52
CA LEU A 79 2.04 0.92 6.72
C LEU A 79 0.91 1.70 7.38
N ILE A 80 0.22 2.53 6.61
CA ILE A 80 -0.82 3.43 7.13
C ILE A 80 -2.11 3.15 6.36
N ALA A 81 -3.20 2.87 7.08
CA ALA A 81 -4.50 2.70 6.47
C ALA A 81 -5.65 2.99 7.44
N GLY A 82 -6.78 3.44 6.89
CA GLY A 82 -8.04 3.51 7.63
C GLY A 82 -8.69 2.14 7.78
N VAL A 83 -9.23 1.84 8.97
CA VAL A 83 -9.82 0.52 9.26
C VAL A 83 -11.30 0.40 8.90
N ALA A 84 -11.97 1.52 8.58
CA ALA A 84 -13.39 1.55 8.24
C ALA A 84 -13.69 1.54 6.72
N GLY A 85 -12.66 1.63 5.87
CA GLY A 85 -12.80 1.55 4.40
C GLY A 85 -12.92 0.11 3.91
N GLY A 86 -12.89 -0.11 2.58
CA GLY A 86 -12.74 -1.45 2.00
C GLY A 86 -11.28 -1.76 1.63
N THR A 87 -10.62 -0.89 0.85
CA THR A 87 -9.24 -1.11 0.39
C THR A 87 -8.25 -1.17 1.55
N GLY A 88 -8.15 -0.08 2.32
CA GLY A 88 -7.14 0.04 3.38
C GLY A 88 -7.30 -1.02 4.46
N SER A 89 -8.52 -1.23 4.93
CA SER A 89 -8.83 -2.19 5.99
C SER A 89 -8.58 -3.64 5.55
N GLY A 90 -8.90 -3.99 4.30
CA GLY A 90 -8.72 -5.33 3.76
C GLY A 90 -7.26 -5.60 3.39
N ALA A 91 -6.58 -4.63 2.80
CA ALA A 91 -5.21 -4.78 2.33
C ALA A 91 -4.18 -4.71 3.46
N LEU A 92 -4.39 -3.89 4.50
CA LEU A 92 -3.42 -3.66 5.56
C LEU A 92 -2.88 -4.97 6.18
N PRO A 93 -3.69 -5.92 6.68
CA PRO A 93 -3.17 -7.14 7.28
C PRO A 93 -2.42 -8.03 6.26
N ILE A 94 -2.89 -8.08 5.01
CA ILE A 94 -2.27 -8.90 3.96
C ILE A 94 -0.90 -8.34 3.58
N ILE A 95 -0.82 -7.03 3.31
CA ILE A 95 0.43 -6.35 2.94
C ILE A 95 1.41 -6.38 4.12
N THR A 96 0.93 -6.19 5.35
CA THR A 96 1.77 -6.31 6.55
C THR A 96 2.43 -7.69 6.63
N GLN A 97 1.65 -8.76 6.45
CA GLN A 97 2.19 -10.11 6.48
C GLN A 97 3.21 -10.33 5.36
N MET A 98 2.88 -9.92 4.13
CA MET A 98 3.78 -9.99 2.99
C MET A 98 5.12 -9.28 3.22
N MET A 99 5.11 -8.13 3.89
CA MET A 99 6.33 -7.39 4.23
C MET A 99 7.16 -8.13 5.28
N LYS A 100 6.51 -8.68 6.32
CA LYS A 100 7.19 -9.47 7.36
C LYS A 100 7.84 -10.74 6.82
N ASP A 101 7.17 -11.40 5.88
CA ASP A 101 7.68 -12.64 5.27
C ASP A 101 8.90 -12.38 4.37
N ARG A 102 8.95 -11.21 3.72
CA ARG A 102 10.00 -10.85 2.74
C ARG A 102 11.19 -10.12 3.35
N TYR A 103 10.96 -9.35 4.41
CA TYR A 103 11.96 -8.48 5.03
C TYR A 103 12.07 -8.79 6.53
N ILE A 104 12.49 -10.03 6.82
CA ILE A 104 12.52 -10.61 8.18
C ILE A 104 13.39 -9.79 9.15
N ASP A 105 14.40 -9.11 8.62
CA ASP A 105 15.37 -8.30 9.36
C ASP A 105 14.91 -6.85 9.62
N LYS A 106 13.81 -6.40 8.99
CA LYS A 106 13.31 -5.03 9.08
C LYS A 106 11.99 -4.97 9.85
N PRO A 107 11.88 -4.18 10.93
CA PRO A 107 10.61 -3.97 11.63
C PRO A 107 9.52 -3.47 10.68
N VAL A 108 8.31 -4.00 10.86
CA VAL A 108 7.10 -3.59 10.14
C VAL A 108 6.09 -3.06 11.14
N TYR A 109 5.80 -1.76 11.05
CA TYR A 109 4.81 -1.07 11.88
C TYR A 109 3.54 -0.81 11.09
N THR A 110 2.40 -0.84 11.78
CA THR A 110 1.11 -0.48 11.21
C THR A 110 0.47 0.65 12.00
N MET A 111 0.04 1.69 11.30
CA MET A 111 -0.76 2.77 11.86
C MET A 111 -2.19 2.66 11.31
N ALA A 112 -3.07 2.17 12.17
CA ALA A 112 -4.49 1.98 11.88
C ALA A 112 -5.28 3.24 12.27
N VAL A 113 -5.90 3.91 11.29
CA VAL A 113 -6.74 5.09 11.53
C VAL A 113 -8.17 4.64 11.80
N LEU A 114 -8.65 4.89 13.03
CA LEU A 114 -10.01 4.57 13.46
C LEU A 114 -11.03 5.56 12.88
N PRO A 115 -12.28 5.14 12.62
CA PRO A 115 -13.35 6.07 12.29
C PRO A 115 -13.66 6.99 13.48
N SER A 116 -14.16 8.20 13.18
CA SER A 116 -14.64 9.20 14.16
C SER A 116 -16.00 8.85 14.74
#